data_AF-X1IM18-F1
#
_entry.id   AF-X1IM18-F1
#
_cell.length_a   1.000
_cell.length_b   1.000
_cell.length_c   1.000
_cell.angle_alpha   90.00
_cell.angle_beta   90.00
_cell.angle_gamma   90.00
#
_symmetry.space_group_name_H-M   'P 1'
#
loop_
_entity.id
_entity.type
_entity.pdbx_description
1 polymer ?
#
loop_
_entity_poly.entity_id
_entity_poly.type
_entity_poly.pdbx_seq_one_letter_code
_entity_poly.pdbx_strand_id
1 'polypeptide(L)'
;VLRAMAYFHLVRTFGNMPIILDGYTPTGDEQRATVLENYMHMEADLLIAEVSLPAPGAVAAPGRASSGAAKSLLAELYLNWAGWPLKDGLKLTLAANKAKEVIDMNYYELLPIDQLWLLSNQNSKESVFSVQCSEVEDMRNGWPASTSFHEARGWSDVYPELLISSSRSMQDGWAITIAIKMTTFRICLTIFSMIRLI
;
A
#
# COMPACT_ATOMS: atom_id res chain seq x y z
N VAL A 1 8.02 9.15 -2.08
CA VAL A 1 7.16 8.04 -1.58
C VAL A 1 5.84 8.55 -1.00
N LEU A 2 5.83 9.30 0.12
CA LEU A 2 4.57 9.69 0.78
C LEU A 2 3.64 10.53 -0.10
N ARG A 3 4.18 11.52 -0.83
CA ARG A 3 3.40 12.31 -1.79
C ARG A 3 2.75 11.43 -2.87
N ALA A 4 3.54 10.58 -3.52
CA ALA A 4 3.03 9.63 -4.51
C ALA A 4 1.96 8.68 -3.93
N MET A 5 2.15 8.18 -2.70
CA MET A 5 1.15 7.35 -2.00
C MET A 5 -0.17 8.13 -1.76
N ALA A 6 -0.09 9.39 -1.34
CA ALA A 6 -1.26 10.24 -1.15
C ALA A 6 -2.00 10.46 -2.47
N TYR A 7 -1.30 10.85 -3.54
CA TYR A 7 -1.89 10.99 -4.88
C TYR A 7 -2.47 9.68 -5.39
N PHE A 8 -1.83 8.55 -5.13
CA PHE A 8 -2.33 7.23 -5.54
C PHE A 8 -3.70 6.93 -4.91
N HIS A 9 -3.86 7.24 -3.62
CA HIS A 9 -5.13 7.10 -2.92
C HIS A 9 -6.18 8.14 -3.33
N LEU A 10 -5.77 9.37 -3.67
CA LEU A 10 -6.70 10.39 -4.15
C LEU A 10 -7.22 10.04 -5.54
N VAL A 11 -6.34 9.64 -6.45
CA VAL A 11 -6.70 9.36 -7.85
C VAL A 11 -7.54 8.09 -7.97
N ARG A 12 -7.27 7.05 -7.17
CA ARG A 12 -8.12 5.84 -7.16
C ARG A 12 -9.54 6.11 -6.65
N THR A 13 -9.70 7.12 -5.79
CA THR A 13 -10.98 7.41 -5.12
C THR A 13 -11.79 8.45 -5.89
N PHE A 14 -11.12 9.51 -6.37
CA PHE A 14 -11.77 10.69 -6.97
C PHE A 14 -11.48 10.83 -8.47
N GLY A 15 -10.60 10.03 -9.04
CA GLY A 15 -10.18 10.13 -10.43
C GLY A 15 -9.20 11.28 -10.66
N ASN A 16 -9.50 12.15 -11.61
CA ASN A 16 -8.65 13.29 -11.98
C ASN A 16 -8.36 14.19 -10.76
N MET A 17 -7.11 14.41 -10.40
CA MET A 17 -6.74 15.31 -9.30
C MET A 17 -5.86 16.45 -9.80
N PRO A 18 -5.98 17.67 -9.25
CA PRO A 18 -5.02 18.73 -9.52
C PRO A 18 -3.66 18.36 -8.95
N ILE A 19 -2.60 18.70 -9.68
CA ILE A 19 -1.21 18.42 -9.26
C ILE A 19 -0.66 19.67 -8.59
N ILE A 20 -0.45 19.57 -7.28
CA ILE A 20 0.06 20.65 -6.43
C ILE A 20 1.43 20.21 -5.89
N LEU A 21 2.49 20.91 -6.31
CA LEU A 21 3.88 20.59 -5.97
C LEU A 21 4.55 21.61 -5.05
N ASP A 22 4.12 22.87 -5.13
CA ASP A 22 4.88 24.02 -4.59
C ASP A 22 4.47 24.41 -3.16
N GLY A 23 3.62 23.59 -2.51
CA GLY A 23 3.24 23.78 -1.10
C GLY A 23 2.30 24.95 -0.82
N TYR A 24 1.77 25.62 -1.84
CA TYR A 24 0.74 26.64 -1.65
C TYR A 24 -0.58 26.03 -1.16
N THR A 25 -1.30 26.79 -0.34
CA THR A 25 -2.66 26.42 0.10
C THR A 25 -3.56 26.36 -1.13
N PRO A 26 -4.23 25.22 -1.40
CA PRO A 26 -5.14 25.11 -2.54
C PRO A 26 -6.29 26.12 -2.42
N THR A 27 -6.62 26.81 -3.50
CA THR A 27 -7.77 27.72 -3.56
C THR A 27 -9.07 26.99 -3.87
N GLY A 28 -8.98 25.78 -4.44
CA GLY A 28 -10.12 25.01 -4.94
C GLY A 28 -10.42 25.25 -6.42
N ASP A 29 -9.74 26.22 -7.04
CA ASP A 29 -9.88 26.55 -8.46
C ASP A 29 -8.85 25.84 -9.34
N GLU A 30 -8.03 24.96 -8.76
CA GLU A 30 -6.97 24.27 -9.48
C GLU A 30 -7.54 23.38 -10.59
N GLN A 31 -6.94 23.50 -11.77
CA GLN A 31 -7.31 22.65 -12.88
C GLN A 31 -6.96 21.19 -12.58
N ARG A 32 -7.97 20.32 -12.69
CA ARG A 32 -7.80 18.88 -12.52
C ARG A 32 -6.94 18.34 -13.67
N ALA A 33 -5.87 17.64 -13.33
CA ALA A 33 -5.07 16.91 -14.30
C ALA A 33 -5.73 15.58 -14.66
N THR A 34 -5.38 15.04 -15.81
CA THR A 34 -5.82 13.71 -16.24
C THR A 34 -5.25 12.62 -15.31
N VAL A 35 -5.87 11.44 -15.30
CA VAL A 35 -5.31 10.28 -14.57
C VAL A 35 -3.91 9.94 -15.07
N LEU A 36 -3.67 10.05 -16.38
CA LEU A 36 -2.36 9.78 -16.98
C LEU A 36 -1.28 10.72 -16.44
N GLU A 37 -1.54 12.02 -16.43
CA GLU A 37 -0.60 13.01 -15.88
C GLU A 37 -0.32 12.73 -14.39
N ASN A 38 -1.36 12.49 -13.59
CA ASN A 38 -1.19 12.11 -12.19
C ASN A 38 -0.29 10.87 -12.04
N TYR A 39 -0.47 9.85 -12.88
CA TYR A 39 0.32 8.62 -12.85
C TYR A 39 1.78 8.87 -13.25
N MET A 40 2.02 9.70 -14.26
CA MET A 40 3.37 10.13 -14.65
C MET A 40 4.06 10.91 -13.54
N HIS A 41 3.35 11.78 -12.81
CA HIS A 41 3.92 12.50 -11.67
C HIS A 41 4.26 11.56 -10.51
N MET A 42 3.39 10.59 -10.21
CA MET A 42 3.69 9.57 -9.20
C MET A 42 4.89 8.70 -9.59
N GLU A 43 4.99 8.31 -10.86
CA GLU A 43 6.13 7.56 -11.40
C GLU A 43 7.44 8.34 -11.23
N ALA A 44 7.46 9.61 -11.64
CA ALA A 44 8.64 10.48 -11.50
C ALA A 44 9.10 10.61 -10.03
N ASP A 45 8.16 10.85 -9.12
CA ASP A 45 8.44 10.93 -7.68
C ASP A 45 9.05 9.66 -7.10
N LEU A 46 8.55 8.51 -7.56
CA LEU A 46 9.00 7.23 -7.06
C LEU A 46 10.32 6.79 -7.66
N LEU A 47 10.60 7.12 -8.93
CA LEU A 47 11.90 6.88 -9.55
C LEU A 47 13.02 7.66 -8.85
N ILE A 48 12.76 8.92 -8.48
CA ILE A 48 13.69 9.70 -7.66
C ILE A 48 13.88 9.05 -6.30
N ALA A 49 12.78 8.65 -5.64
CA ALA A 49 12.82 8.03 -4.33
C ALA A 49 13.55 6.67 -4.31
N GLU A 50 13.40 5.87 -5.35
CA GLU A 50 14.06 4.56 -5.49
C GLU A 50 15.59 4.69 -5.40
N VAL A 51 16.16 5.72 -6.03
CA VAL A 51 17.61 5.97 -6.07
C VAL A 51 18.10 6.71 -4.83
N SER A 52 17.25 7.56 -4.24
CA SER A 52 17.65 8.48 -3.16
C SER A 52 17.48 7.88 -1.75
N LEU A 53 16.63 6.87 -1.59
CA LEU A 53 16.36 6.26 -0.29
C LEU A 53 17.35 5.15 0.05
N PRO A 54 17.66 4.96 1.35
CA PRO A 54 18.50 3.86 1.79
C PRO A 54 17.84 2.50 1.51
N ALA A 55 18.68 1.48 1.31
CA ALA A 55 18.26 0.09 1.32
C ALA A 55 17.51 -0.26 2.62
N PRO A 56 16.59 -1.24 2.62
CA PRO A 56 15.74 -1.51 3.77
C PRO A 56 16.49 -1.85 5.07
N GLY A 57 17.69 -2.43 5.00
CA GLY A 57 18.56 -2.66 6.17
C GLY A 57 19.36 -1.45 6.66
N ALA A 58 19.37 -0.35 5.90
CA ALA A 58 20.15 0.86 6.17
C ALA A 58 19.27 2.07 6.56
N VAL A 59 17.99 1.84 6.82
CA VAL A 59 17.05 2.89 7.21
C VAL A 59 17.36 3.33 8.64
N ALA A 60 17.48 4.64 8.87
CA ALA A 60 17.90 5.21 10.15
C ALA A 60 16.95 4.93 11.33
N ALA A 61 15.66 4.70 11.06
CA ALA A 61 14.66 4.41 12.09
C ALA A 61 13.50 3.59 11.50
N PRO A 62 12.88 2.68 12.28
CA PRO A 62 11.66 1.98 11.89
C PRO A 62 10.55 2.95 11.46
N GLY A 63 9.72 2.53 10.51
CA GLY A 63 8.63 3.35 9.95
C GLY A 63 9.03 4.36 8.88
N ARG A 64 10.34 4.59 8.63
CA ARG A 64 10.77 5.39 7.48
C ARG A 64 10.72 4.56 6.19
N ALA A 65 10.36 5.22 5.09
CA ALA A 65 10.34 4.57 3.78
C ALA A 65 11.77 4.23 3.30
N SER A 66 11.95 3.00 2.83
CA SER A 66 13.17 2.51 2.17
C SER A 66 13.07 2.58 0.65
N SER A 67 14.18 2.32 -0.05
CA SER A 67 14.15 2.11 -1.50
C SER A 67 13.26 0.91 -1.88
N GLY A 68 13.22 -0.14 -1.05
CA GLY A 68 12.29 -1.26 -1.19
C GLY A 68 10.83 -0.79 -1.21
N ALA A 69 10.43 0.08 -0.27
CA ALA A 69 9.09 0.65 -0.24
C ALA A 69 8.74 1.49 -1.48
N ALA A 70 9.71 2.23 -2.03
CA ALA A 70 9.51 2.97 -3.28
C ALA A 70 9.27 2.02 -4.47
N LYS A 71 10.07 0.96 -4.61
CA LYS A 71 9.91 -0.04 -5.68
C LYS A 71 8.61 -0.82 -5.56
N SER A 72 8.22 -1.17 -4.34
CA SER A 72 6.93 -1.81 -4.05
C SER A 72 5.75 -0.96 -4.50
N LEU A 73 5.79 0.35 -4.19
CA LEU A 73 4.74 1.28 -4.60
C LEU A 73 4.75 1.53 -6.12
N LEU A 74 5.92 1.51 -6.78
CA LEU A 74 6.02 1.54 -8.25
C LEU A 74 5.36 0.31 -8.88
N ALA A 75 5.62 -0.89 -8.35
CA ALA A 75 5.00 -2.11 -8.85
C ALA A 75 3.46 -2.02 -8.75
N GLU A 76 2.94 -1.55 -7.62
CA GLU A 76 1.51 -1.31 -7.43
C GLU A 76 0.97 -0.24 -8.39
N LEU A 77 1.66 0.88 -8.56
CA LEU A 77 1.26 1.94 -9.48
C LEU A 77 1.15 1.41 -10.92
N TYR A 78 2.15 0.66 -11.40
CA TYR A 78 2.15 0.08 -12.74
C TYR A 78 1.05 -0.96 -12.94
N LEU A 79 0.74 -1.76 -11.92
CA LEU A 79 -0.37 -2.70 -11.97
C LEU A 79 -1.71 -1.98 -12.15
N ASN A 80 -1.92 -0.86 -11.45
CA ASN A 80 -3.14 -0.06 -11.59
C ASN A 80 -3.19 0.70 -12.92
N TRP A 81 -2.03 1.15 -13.43
CA TRP A 81 -1.92 1.76 -14.75
C TRP A 81 -2.31 0.81 -15.87
N ALA A 82 -1.92 -0.47 -15.76
CA ALA A 82 -2.38 -1.50 -16.67
C ALA A 82 -3.87 -1.86 -16.52
N GLY A 83 -4.46 -1.52 -15.38
CA GLY A 83 -5.88 -1.71 -15.10
C GLY A 83 -6.75 -0.52 -15.51
N TRP A 84 -7.98 -0.48 -15.01
CA TRP A 84 -8.87 0.65 -15.22
C TRP A 84 -8.36 1.87 -14.41
N PRO A 85 -8.33 3.11 -14.95
CA PRO A 85 -8.95 3.56 -16.21
C PRO A 85 -8.07 3.50 -17.47
N LEU A 86 -6.74 3.45 -17.34
CA LEU A 86 -5.82 3.68 -18.46
C LEU A 86 -5.62 2.45 -19.37
N LYS A 87 -5.73 1.24 -18.81
CA LYS A 87 -5.67 -0.05 -19.51
C LYS A 87 -4.40 -0.25 -20.34
N ASP A 88 -3.28 0.32 -19.88
CA ASP A 88 -2.00 0.20 -20.58
C ASP A 88 -1.30 -1.12 -20.23
N GLY A 89 -1.60 -2.16 -20.99
CA GLY A 89 -1.05 -3.50 -20.77
C GLY A 89 0.48 -3.58 -20.78
N LEU A 90 1.18 -2.62 -21.40
CA LEU A 90 2.65 -2.59 -21.40
C LEU A 90 3.22 -2.37 -19.99
N LYS A 91 2.47 -1.68 -19.12
CA LYS A 91 2.87 -1.44 -17.73
C LYS A 91 2.90 -2.71 -16.87
N LEU A 92 2.24 -3.81 -17.26
CA LEU A 92 2.31 -5.09 -16.53
C LEU A 92 3.73 -5.64 -16.46
N THR A 93 4.50 -5.52 -17.54
CA THR A 93 5.90 -5.97 -17.57
C THR A 93 6.75 -5.15 -16.62
N LEU A 94 6.54 -3.83 -16.57
CA LEU A 94 7.24 -2.95 -15.64
C LEU A 94 6.84 -3.23 -14.18
N ALA A 95 5.57 -3.51 -13.91
CA ALA A 95 5.09 -3.93 -12.60
C ALA A 95 5.82 -5.20 -12.14
N ALA A 96 5.91 -6.19 -13.02
CA ALA A 96 6.58 -7.44 -12.73
C ALA A 96 8.08 -7.27 -12.47
N ASN A 97 8.75 -6.46 -13.28
CA ASN A 97 10.17 -6.15 -13.08
C ASN A 97 10.41 -5.45 -11.73
N LYS A 98 9.59 -4.46 -11.37
CA LYS A 98 9.75 -3.75 -10.09
C LYS A 98 9.46 -4.63 -8.87
N ALA A 99 8.46 -5.52 -8.96
CA ALA A 99 8.22 -6.51 -7.91
C ALA A 99 9.39 -7.49 -7.79
N LYS A 100 9.93 -7.97 -8.92
CA LYS A 100 11.10 -8.84 -8.95
C LYS A 100 12.33 -8.17 -8.33
N GLU A 101 12.57 -6.90 -8.62
CA GLU A 101 13.66 -6.15 -7.99
C GLU A 101 13.56 -6.10 -6.46
N VAL A 102 12.34 -6.08 -5.88
CA VAL A 102 12.14 -6.13 -4.42
C VAL A 102 12.45 -7.52 -3.87
N ILE A 103 12.05 -8.58 -4.58
CA ILE A 103 12.36 -9.97 -4.22
C ILE A 103 13.88 -10.22 -4.28
N ASP A 104 14.51 -9.75 -5.35
CA ASP A 104 15.95 -9.90 -5.60
C ASP A 104 16.82 -9.10 -4.62
N MET A 105 16.25 -8.21 -3.79
CA MET A 105 16.97 -7.58 -2.67
C MET A 105 17.39 -8.58 -1.58
N ASN A 106 16.77 -9.76 -1.54
CA ASN A 106 17.03 -10.82 -0.56
C ASN A 106 17.03 -10.32 0.90
N TYR A 107 16.17 -9.35 1.20
CA TYR A 107 16.01 -8.76 2.53
C TYR A 107 14.67 -9.09 3.16
N TYR A 108 13.61 -9.18 2.35
CA TYR A 108 12.26 -9.41 2.81
C TYR A 108 11.95 -10.90 2.89
N GLU A 109 11.21 -11.31 3.92
CA GLU A 109 10.84 -12.70 4.17
C GLU A 109 9.35 -12.78 4.51
N LEU A 110 8.70 -13.86 4.09
CA LEU A 110 7.30 -14.13 4.41
C LEU A 110 7.16 -14.70 5.81
N LEU A 111 6.27 -14.11 6.60
CA LEU A 111 5.81 -14.65 7.85
C LEU A 111 4.53 -15.48 7.66
N PRO A 112 4.26 -16.40 8.60
CA PRO A 112 2.93 -17.00 8.74
C PRO A 112 1.86 -15.91 8.92
N ILE A 113 0.69 -16.10 8.28
CA ILE A 113 -0.38 -15.10 8.23
C ILE A 113 -0.90 -14.68 9.61
N ASP A 114 -0.92 -15.60 10.57
CA ASP A 114 -1.34 -15.38 11.96
C ASP A 114 -0.35 -14.50 12.75
N GLN A 115 0.90 -14.42 12.28
CA GLN A 115 1.96 -13.65 12.93
C GLN A 115 2.10 -12.24 12.36
N LEU A 116 1.58 -11.98 11.15
CA LEU A 116 1.81 -10.73 10.41
C LEU A 116 1.26 -9.48 11.11
N TRP A 117 0.12 -9.62 11.80
CA TRP A 117 -0.64 -8.50 12.37
C TRP A 117 -0.39 -8.27 13.86
N LEU A 118 0.55 -9.02 14.45
CA LEU A 118 0.91 -8.87 15.85
C LEU A 118 1.79 -7.64 16.07
N LEU A 119 1.58 -6.93 17.17
CA LEU A 119 2.40 -5.76 17.51
C LEU A 119 3.88 -6.13 17.72
N SER A 120 4.16 -7.32 18.26
CA SER A 120 5.51 -7.88 18.37
C SER A 120 6.23 -8.01 17.03
N ASN A 121 5.48 -8.14 15.93
CA ASN A 121 5.99 -8.31 14.57
C ASN A 121 5.80 -7.06 13.69
N GLN A 122 5.55 -5.88 14.28
CA GLN A 122 5.25 -4.67 13.54
C GLN A 122 6.34 -4.24 12.54
N ASN A 123 7.61 -4.56 12.82
CA ASN A 123 8.74 -4.25 11.93
C ASN A 123 9.46 -5.51 11.45
N SER A 124 8.69 -6.58 11.22
CA SER A 124 9.21 -7.84 10.69
C SER A 124 9.85 -7.69 9.31
N LYS A 125 10.58 -8.72 8.90
CA LYS A 125 11.16 -8.82 7.55
C LYS A 125 10.10 -8.92 6.44
N GLU A 126 8.82 -9.12 6.73
CA GLU A 126 7.76 -9.00 5.72
C GLU A 126 7.31 -7.54 5.52
N SER A 127 7.47 -6.70 6.56
CA SER A 127 6.95 -5.34 6.58
C SER A 127 7.78 -4.41 5.69
N VAL A 128 7.30 -4.17 4.46
CA VAL A 128 7.91 -3.22 3.51
C VAL A 128 7.80 -1.76 3.98
N PHE A 129 6.60 -1.36 4.40
CA PHE A 129 6.31 -0.04 4.95
C PHE A 129 5.08 -0.15 5.85
N SER A 130 5.16 0.45 7.04
CA SER A 130 4.11 0.37 8.05
C SER A 130 4.02 1.65 8.88
N VAL A 131 2.79 2.06 9.15
CA VAL A 131 2.50 3.07 10.17
C VAL A 131 2.85 2.48 11.53
N GLN A 132 3.61 3.23 12.31
CA GLN A 132 4.07 2.80 13.63
C GLN A 132 3.00 3.07 14.69
N CYS A 133 2.86 2.14 15.61
CA CYS A 133 1.93 2.16 16.73
C CYS A 133 2.73 1.71 17.96
N SER A 134 2.31 2.10 19.15
CA SER A 134 2.96 1.61 20.38
C SER A 134 1.90 1.34 21.45
N GLU A 135 2.25 0.50 22.43
CA GLU A 135 1.40 0.27 23.60
C GLU A 135 1.35 1.47 24.54
N VAL A 136 2.40 2.31 24.53
CA VAL A 136 2.56 3.44 25.46
C VAL A 136 1.82 4.68 24.97
N GLU A 137 1.93 4.96 23.67
CA GLU A 137 1.17 6.01 23.00
C GLU A 137 -0.27 5.51 22.84
N ASP A 138 -1.13 5.85 23.80
CA ASP A 138 -2.49 5.33 23.91
C ASP A 138 -3.38 5.69 22.71
N MET A 139 -3.31 4.91 21.64
CA MET A 139 -4.15 5.05 20.44
C MET A 139 -5.56 4.43 20.63
N ARG A 140 -6.07 4.33 21.87
CA ARG A 140 -7.41 3.79 22.19
C ARG A 140 -8.55 4.47 21.43
N ASN A 141 -8.38 5.71 20.98
CA ASN A 141 -9.34 6.40 20.10
C ASN A 141 -9.06 6.15 18.61
N GLY A 142 -8.58 4.97 18.26
CA GLY A 142 -8.09 4.61 16.94
C GLY A 142 -8.52 3.22 16.49
N TRP A 143 -7.95 2.79 15.38
CA TRP A 143 -8.36 1.59 14.64
C TRP A 143 -8.39 0.28 15.46
N PRO A 144 -7.44 0.01 16.39
CA PRO A 144 -7.50 -1.22 17.19
C PRO A 144 -8.73 -1.32 18.10
N ALA A 145 -9.28 -0.20 18.56
CA ALA A 145 -10.48 -0.18 19.39
C ALA A 145 -11.75 -0.38 18.54
N SER A 146 -11.82 0.21 17.34
CA SER A 146 -12.99 0.05 16.48
C SER A 146 -13.16 -1.38 15.94
N THR A 147 -12.06 -2.10 15.70
CA THR A 147 -12.09 -3.48 15.19
C THR A 147 -12.13 -4.56 16.28
N SER A 148 -11.95 -4.21 17.56
CA SER A 148 -11.98 -5.19 18.65
C SER A 148 -13.39 -5.40 19.20
N PHE A 149 -13.62 -6.60 19.73
CA PHE A 149 -14.89 -6.97 20.34
C PHE A 149 -15.10 -6.27 21.68
N HIS A 150 -16.36 -6.06 22.03
CA HIS A 150 -16.76 -5.41 23.27
C HIS A 150 -16.22 -6.14 24.51
N GLU A 151 -16.08 -7.47 24.50
CA GLU A 151 -15.47 -8.20 25.63
C GLU A 151 -13.96 -7.93 25.79
N ALA A 152 -13.29 -7.48 24.73
CA ALA A 152 -11.90 -7.07 24.74
C ALA A 152 -11.72 -5.55 24.95
N ARG A 153 -12.76 -4.85 25.43
CA ARG A 153 -12.82 -3.38 25.57
C ARG A 153 -12.81 -2.62 24.22
N GLY A 154 -13.22 -3.27 23.14
CA GLY A 154 -13.39 -2.65 21.82
C GLY A 154 -14.79 -2.09 21.58
N TRP A 155 -14.96 -1.38 20.48
CA TRP A 155 -16.23 -0.75 20.08
C TRP A 155 -17.09 -1.65 19.18
N SER A 156 -16.49 -2.69 18.59
CA SER A 156 -17.17 -3.62 17.69
C SER A 156 -17.85 -2.92 16.49
N ASP A 157 -17.18 -1.94 15.89
CA ASP A 157 -17.73 -1.19 14.75
C ASP A 157 -17.57 -1.95 13.42
N VAL A 158 -16.60 -2.86 13.35
CA VAL A 158 -16.23 -3.56 12.12
C VAL A 158 -16.56 -5.05 12.22
N TYR A 159 -17.44 -5.51 11.34
CA TYR A 159 -17.79 -6.93 11.20
C TYR A 159 -17.54 -7.40 9.76
N PRO A 160 -17.05 -8.65 9.56
CA PRO A 160 -16.96 -9.22 8.23
C PRO A 160 -18.36 -9.49 7.68
N GLU A 161 -18.60 -9.09 6.43
CA GLU A 161 -19.82 -9.45 5.72
C GLU A 161 -19.87 -10.96 5.40
N LEU A 162 -21.08 -11.50 5.28
CA LEU A 162 -21.31 -12.92 5.01
C LEU A 162 -20.68 -13.37 3.67
N LEU A 163 -20.52 -12.47 2.71
CA LEU A 163 -19.89 -12.75 1.43
C LEU A 163 -18.38 -13.02 1.58
N ILE A 164 -17.72 -12.33 2.51
CA ILE A 164 -16.31 -12.60 2.81
C ILE A 164 -16.18 -13.96 3.50
N SER A 165 -17.06 -14.29 4.44
CA SER A 165 -16.99 -15.57 5.16
C SER A 165 -17.34 -16.78 4.27
N SER A 166 -18.24 -16.62 3.29
CA SER A 166 -18.57 -17.66 2.30
C SER A 166 -17.51 -17.81 1.21
N SER A 167 -16.79 -16.73 0.87
CA SER A 167 -15.66 -16.78 -0.08
C SER A 167 -14.49 -17.67 0.39
N ARG A 168 -14.47 -18.09 1.66
CA ARG A 168 -13.52 -19.08 2.19
C ARG A 168 -13.64 -20.44 1.51
N SER A 169 -14.75 -20.72 0.80
CA SER A 169 -14.90 -21.93 -0.04
C SER A 169 -14.39 -21.75 -1.50
N MET A 170 -14.02 -20.54 -1.91
CA MET A 170 -13.52 -20.27 -3.27
C MET A 170 -12.00 -20.10 -3.24
N GLN A 171 -11.30 -21.22 -3.47
CA GLN A 171 -9.84 -21.34 -3.48
C GLN A 171 -9.13 -20.54 -4.60
N ASP A 172 -9.87 -19.81 -5.44
CA ASP A 172 -9.34 -19.17 -6.63
C ASP A 172 -9.04 -17.68 -6.41
N GLY A 173 -7.91 -17.43 -5.75
CA GLY A 173 -6.91 -16.35 -5.96
C GLY A 173 -7.28 -14.86 -6.12
N TRP A 174 -8.45 -14.47 -6.62
CA TRP A 174 -8.67 -13.13 -7.19
C TRP A 174 -9.53 -12.19 -6.32
N ALA A 175 -10.43 -12.73 -5.50
CA ALA A 175 -11.41 -11.92 -4.76
C ALA A 175 -10.87 -11.31 -3.45
N ILE A 176 -9.91 -11.96 -2.80
CA ILE A 176 -9.36 -11.53 -1.50
C ILE A 176 -8.53 -10.24 -1.64
N THR A 177 -7.89 -10.04 -2.80
CA THR A 177 -7.05 -8.86 -3.07
C THR A 177 -7.85 -7.55 -3.13
N ILE A 178 -9.14 -7.58 -3.45
CA ILE A 178 -9.97 -6.37 -3.58
C ILE A 178 -10.55 -5.93 -2.23
N ALA A 179 -11.04 -6.87 -1.41
CA ALA A 179 -11.71 -6.54 -0.14
C ALA A 179 -10.74 -6.07 0.97
N ILE A 180 -9.51 -6.58 1.01
CA ILE A 180 -8.51 -6.16 2.01
C ILE A 180 -7.82 -4.83 1.61
N LYS A 181 -7.85 -4.46 0.32
CA LYS A 181 -7.24 -3.22 -0.20
C LYS A 181 -7.89 -1.93 0.31
N MET A 182 -9.10 -2.02 0.87
CA MET A 182 -9.79 -0.88 1.48
C MET A 182 -9.37 -0.60 2.92
N THR A 183 -8.67 -1.52 3.61
CA THR A 183 -8.69 -1.50 5.08
C THR A 183 -7.33 -1.44 5.78
N THR A 184 -6.18 -1.44 5.09
CA THR A 184 -4.88 -1.37 5.82
C THR A 184 -3.79 -0.62 5.05
N PHE A 185 -3.21 0.39 5.70
CA PHE A 185 -2.04 1.19 5.27
C PHE A 185 -0.73 0.37 5.36
N ARG A 186 -0.69 -0.80 4.73
CA ARG A 186 0.53 -1.54 4.43
C ARG A 186 0.49 -1.94 2.96
N ILE A 187 1.46 -1.50 2.17
CA ILE A 187 1.67 -1.85 0.74
C ILE A 187 1.94 -3.38 0.55
N CYS A 188 1.89 -4.17 1.62
CA CYS A 188 2.26 -5.58 1.66
C CYS A 188 1.45 -6.47 0.69
N LEU A 189 0.14 -6.21 0.50
CA LEU A 189 -0.71 -7.16 -0.24
C LEU A 189 -0.57 -7.07 -1.77
N THR A 190 -0.19 -5.92 -2.33
CA THR A 190 -0.27 -5.73 -3.79
C THR A 190 0.86 -6.44 -4.54
N ILE A 191 2.01 -6.65 -3.89
CA ILE A 191 3.14 -7.41 -4.47
C ILE A 191 2.85 -8.92 -4.49
N PHE A 192 2.15 -9.45 -3.47
CA PHE A 192 1.95 -10.89 -3.33
C PHE A 192 0.79 -11.45 -4.17
N SER A 193 -0.22 -10.65 -4.52
CA SER A 193 -1.21 -11.08 -5.54
C SER A 193 -0.58 -11.38 -6.89
N MET A 194 0.61 -10.81 -7.16
CA MET A 194 1.40 -11.03 -8.37
C MET A 194 2.16 -12.36 -8.36
N ILE A 195 2.53 -12.89 -7.18
CA ILE A 195 3.30 -14.13 -7.02
C ILE A 195 2.45 -15.39 -7.29
N ARG A 196 1.12 -15.29 -7.17
CA ARG A 196 0.20 -16.39 -7.54
C ARG A 196 -0.12 -16.46 -9.04
N LEU A 197 0.36 -15.50 -9.84
CA LEU A 197 0.04 -15.36 -11.26
C LEU A 197 1.21 -15.62 -12.22
N ILE A 198 2.39 -15.96 -11.68
CA ILE A 198 3.57 -16.44 -12.40
C ILE A 198 3.82 -17.87 -11.94
#